data_AF-A0A9D7DHN6-F1
#
_entry.id   AF-A0A9D7DHN6-F1
#
_cell.length_a   1.000
_cell.length_b   1.000
_cell.length_c   1.000
_cell.angle_alpha   90.00
_cell.angle_beta   90.00
_cell.angle_gamma   90.00
#
_symmetry.space_group_name_H-M   'P 1'
#
loop_
_entity.id
_entity.type
_entity.pdbx_description
1 polymer ?
#
loop_
_entity_poly.entity_id
_entity_poly.type
_entity_poly.pdbx_seq_one_letter_code
_entity_poly.pdbx_strand_id
1 'polypeptide(L)'
;MEDIEANYECTYPVFYMTWGRQNGDPQNCASFPFMCTYDGMQQGLRDNYVYLATMNDAYVSPVGVAWKQVRDTHPLINLYDADGSHPSPAGTYLAACVFYCTLFQESCVPSTYAAGLQADSAAILRSIASSVVLGDITEWNLDVPNGTSALLDGATVGPDWITLVHNGQGTHLWTCTNGQSFTTGTVTFNFSTSDTYLVTHTYNDPCGNTDTVTLTFNVVVGVEEQGSANAISLRSPEPSVVEVVGGSGELTITDLQGRVVLTHRLDADRVLLSCPRGMFAWTIRDASGRTRAGRVVVP
;
A
#
# COMPACT_ATOMS: atom_id res chain seq x y z
N MET A 1 -6.55 4.99 -0.08
CA MET A 1 -6.02 4.79 1.28
C MET A 1 -5.45 6.09 1.82
N GLU A 2 -4.55 6.72 1.06
CA GLU A 2 -3.83 7.95 1.42
C GLU A 2 -4.68 9.05 2.06
N ASP A 3 -5.82 9.44 1.46
CA ASP A 3 -6.69 10.49 2.03
C ASP A 3 -7.30 10.11 3.40
N ILE A 4 -7.56 8.80 3.64
CA ILE A 4 -8.14 8.30 4.90
C ILE A 4 -7.06 8.29 5.99
N GLU A 5 -5.88 7.78 5.67
CA GLU A 5 -4.75 7.70 6.60
C GLU A 5 -4.16 9.09 6.90
N ALA A 6 -4.21 10.01 5.95
CA ALA A 6 -3.82 11.41 6.14
C ALA A 6 -4.70 12.13 7.18
N ASN A 7 -5.95 11.70 7.38
CA ASN A 7 -6.81 12.28 8.42
C ASN A 7 -6.38 11.84 9.82
N TYR A 8 -6.04 10.56 10.00
CA TYR A 8 -5.48 10.04 11.24
C TYR A 8 -4.78 8.71 11.01
N GLU A 9 -3.48 8.64 11.33
CA GLU A 9 -2.63 7.49 11.00
C GLU A 9 -3.04 6.17 11.68
N CYS A 10 -3.82 6.23 12.77
CA CYS A 10 -4.38 5.02 13.41
C CYS A 10 -5.68 4.54 12.79
N THR A 11 -6.19 5.24 11.77
CA THR A 11 -7.40 4.84 11.08
C THR A 11 -7.08 3.62 10.24
N TYR A 12 -7.67 2.49 10.61
CA TYR A 12 -7.57 1.30 9.78
C TYR A 12 -8.79 1.13 8.88
N PRO A 13 -8.60 1.13 7.55
CA PRO A 13 -9.71 0.89 6.64
C PRO A 13 -10.14 -0.58 6.66
N VAL A 14 -11.46 -0.79 6.73
CA VAL A 14 -12.07 -2.12 6.62
C VAL A 14 -12.97 -2.12 5.41
N PHE A 15 -12.63 -2.95 4.42
CA PHE A 15 -13.48 -3.17 3.27
C PHE A 15 -14.69 -4.01 3.64
N TYR A 16 -15.88 -3.43 3.47
CA TYR A 16 -17.13 -4.13 3.64
C TYR A 16 -17.45 -4.99 2.40
N MET A 17 -17.09 -6.27 2.46
CA MET A 17 -17.41 -7.21 1.38
C MET A 17 -18.91 -7.50 1.36
N THR A 18 -19.59 -6.92 0.38
CA THR A 18 -21.05 -7.07 0.20
C THR A 18 -21.45 -8.44 -0.35
N TRP A 19 -22.76 -8.66 -0.50
CA TRP A 19 -23.33 -9.89 -1.03
C TRP A 19 -23.86 -9.74 -2.47
N GLY A 20 -23.89 -10.84 -3.20
CA GLY A 20 -24.56 -10.93 -4.50
C GLY A 20 -26.07 -10.75 -4.37
N ARG A 21 -26.71 -10.17 -5.38
CA ARG A 21 -28.18 -10.09 -5.48
C ARG A 21 -28.78 -11.50 -5.53
N GLN A 22 -29.99 -11.67 -5.00
CA GLN A 22 -30.63 -12.98 -4.76
C GLN A 22 -30.60 -13.92 -5.97
N ASN A 23 -30.75 -13.37 -7.17
CA ASN A 23 -30.77 -14.09 -8.45
C ASN A 23 -29.69 -13.60 -9.44
N GLY A 24 -28.62 -12.95 -8.94
CA GLY A 24 -27.65 -12.23 -9.77
C GLY A 24 -28.14 -10.85 -10.22
N ASP A 25 -27.42 -10.24 -11.16
CA ASP A 25 -27.68 -8.91 -11.72
C ASP A 25 -27.98 -9.02 -13.23
N PRO A 26 -29.27 -9.09 -13.61
CA PRO A 26 -29.66 -9.21 -15.01
C PRO A 26 -29.36 -7.94 -15.82
N GLN A 27 -29.21 -6.77 -15.18
CA GLN A 27 -28.92 -5.51 -15.89
C GLN A 27 -27.50 -5.52 -16.43
N ASN A 28 -26.56 -6.06 -15.66
CA ASN A 28 -25.14 -6.10 -16.00
C ASN A 28 -24.69 -7.42 -16.63
N CYS A 29 -25.52 -8.48 -16.55
CA CYS A 29 -25.27 -9.82 -17.08
C CYS A 29 -24.80 -9.86 -18.55
N ALA A 30 -25.37 -9.02 -19.43
CA ALA A 30 -24.99 -8.99 -20.85
C ALA A 30 -23.52 -8.57 -21.08
N SER A 31 -23.01 -7.66 -20.24
CA SER A 31 -21.62 -7.18 -20.29
C SER A 31 -20.69 -8.01 -19.40
N PHE A 32 -21.22 -8.56 -18.31
CA PHE A 32 -20.49 -9.32 -17.31
C PHE A 32 -21.21 -10.65 -17.02
N PRO A 33 -20.97 -11.70 -17.82
CA PRO A 33 -21.73 -12.96 -17.71
C PRO A 33 -21.67 -13.64 -16.34
N PHE A 34 -20.60 -13.43 -15.56
CA PHE A 34 -20.53 -13.96 -14.20
C PHE A 34 -21.59 -13.36 -13.28
N MET A 35 -22.07 -12.15 -13.56
CA MET A 35 -23.12 -11.49 -12.76
C MET A 35 -24.51 -12.08 -12.99
N CYS A 36 -24.72 -12.92 -14.01
CA CYS A 36 -26.03 -13.51 -14.30
C CYS A 36 -26.55 -14.46 -13.21
N THR A 37 -25.69 -14.89 -12.28
CA THR A 37 -26.04 -15.80 -11.19
C THR A 37 -25.57 -15.23 -9.86
N TYR A 38 -26.21 -15.65 -8.77
CA TYR A 38 -25.75 -15.32 -7.42
C TYR A 38 -24.29 -15.75 -7.21
N ASP A 39 -23.94 -17.00 -7.55
CA ASP A 39 -22.61 -17.54 -7.28
C ASP A 39 -21.52 -16.80 -8.04
N GLY A 40 -21.72 -16.55 -9.33
CA GLY A 40 -20.74 -15.80 -10.11
C GLY A 40 -20.59 -14.36 -9.62
N MET A 41 -21.69 -13.68 -9.27
CA MET A 41 -21.64 -12.34 -8.69
C MET A 41 -20.94 -12.33 -7.34
N GLN A 42 -21.26 -13.27 -6.45
CA GLN A 42 -20.67 -13.35 -5.11
C GLN A 42 -19.17 -13.65 -5.17
N GLN A 43 -18.74 -14.55 -6.07
CA GLN A 43 -17.34 -14.84 -6.30
C GLN A 43 -16.60 -13.60 -6.79
N GLY A 44 -17.17 -12.89 -7.79
CA GLY A 44 -16.61 -11.64 -8.28
C GLY A 44 -16.48 -10.57 -7.19
N LEU A 45 -17.48 -10.41 -6.32
CA LEU A 45 -17.38 -9.51 -5.17
C LEU A 45 -16.23 -9.94 -4.24
N ARG A 46 -16.20 -11.22 -3.83
CA ARG A 46 -15.15 -11.74 -2.94
C ARG A 46 -13.76 -11.43 -3.49
N ASP A 47 -13.49 -11.79 -4.73
CA ASP A 47 -12.16 -11.69 -5.33
C ASP A 47 -11.71 -10.22 -5.44
N ASN A 48 -12.63 -9.32 -5.82
CA ASN A 48 -12.31 -7.89 -5.90
C ASN A 48 -12.07 -7.26 -4.52
N TYR A 49 -12.88 -7.59 -3.51
CA TYR A 49 -12.68 -7.04 -2.16
C TYR A 49 -11.39 -7.52 -1.51
N VAL A 50 -11.05 -8.81 -1.64
CA VAL A 50 -9.77 -9.35 -1.14
C VAL A 50 -8.61 -8.70 -1.88
N TYR A 51 -8.67 -8.62 -3.21
CA TYR A 51 -7.63 -7.96 -4.00
C TYR A 51 -7.42 -6.50 -3.60
N LEU A 52 -8.51 -5.72 -3.48
CA LEU A 52 -8.43 -4.32 -3.08
C LEU A 52 -7.89 -4.18 -1.65
N ALA A 53 -8.29 -5.04 -0.73
CA ALA A 53 -7.80 -5.00 0.64
C ALA A 53 -6.29 -5.28 0.70
N THR A 54 -5.80 -6.30 0.00
CA THR A 54 -4.37 -6.60 -0.09
C THR A 54 -3.58 -5.48 -0.74
N MET A 55 -4.10 -4.87 -1.81
CA MET A 55 -3.42 -3.77 -2.51
C MET A 55 -3.32 -2.48 -1.69
N ASN A 56 -4.07 -2.38 -0.59
CA ASN A 56 -4.09 -1.18 0.23
C ASN A 56 -3.63 -1.46 1.67
N ASP A 57 -3.24 -2.68 2.04
CA ASP A 57 -2.98 -3.04 3.45
C ASP A 57 -4.20 -2.77 4.36
N ALA A 58 -5.39 -3.20 3.93
CA ALA A 58 -6.66 -3.11 4.67
C ALA A 58 -7.20 -4.48 5.10
N TYR A 59 -8.11 -4.46 6.08
CA TYR A 59 -8.93 -5.62 6.46
C TYR A 59 -10.12 -5.78 5.52
N VAL A 60 -10.67 -6.99 5.50
CA VAL A 60 -11.96 -7.31 4.91
C VAL A 60 -12.94 -7.74 6.00
N SER A 61 -14.14 -7.17 5.99
CA SER A 61 -15.30 -7.73 6.69
C SER A 61 -16.06 -8.64 5.71
N PRO A 62 -15.93 -9.98 5.81
CA PRO A 62 -16.35 -10.93 4.76
C PRO A 62 -17.86 -11.25 4.80
N VAL A 63 -18.71 -10.22 4.81
CA VAL A 63 -20.17 -10.40 4.96
C VAL A 63 -20.74 -11.23 3.83
N GLY A 64 -20.32 -10.99 2.59
CA GLY A 64 -20.75 -11.76 1.43
C GLY A 64 -20.44 -13.27 1.51
N VAL A 65 -19.32 -13.65 2.11
CA VAL A 65 -18.95 -15.06 2.30
C VAL A 65 -19.84 -15.72 3.35
N ALA A 66 -20.07 -15.04 4.49
CA ALA A 66 -21.02 -15.51 5.49
C ALA A 66 -22.45 -15.62 4.92
N TRP A 67 -22.84 -14.66 4.09
CA TRP A 67 -24.14 -14.65 3.40
C TRP A 67 -24.30 -15.87 2.48
N LYS A 68 -23.27 -16.18 1.70
CA LYS A 68 -23.25 -17.37 0.86
C LYS A 68 -23.37 -18.65 1.69
N GLN A 69 -22.59 -18.76 2.76
CA GLN A 69 -22.64 -19.93 3.63
C GLN A 69 -24.04 -20.15 4.23
N VAL A 70 -24.73 -19.09 4.67
CA VAL A 70 -26.12 -19.20 5.14
C VAL A 70 -27.05 -19.64 4.02
N ARG A 71 -26.96 -19.05 2.82
CA ARG A 71 -27.80 -19.45 1.67
C ARG A 71 -27.63 -20.93 1.32
N ASP A 72 -26.38 -21.41 1.34
CA ASP A 72 -26.04 -22.77 0.93
C ASP A 72 -26.45 -23.81 1.99
N THR A 73 -26.40 -23.47 3.28
CA THR A 73 -26.59 -24.42 4.38
C THR A 73 -27.91 -24.26 5.13
N HIS A 74 -28.53 -23.09 5.09
CA HIS A 74 -29.75 -22.74 5.81
C HIS A 74 -30.70 -21.90 4.92
N PRO A 75 -31.13 -22.41 3.75
CA PRO A 75 -31.89 -21.65 2.76
C PRO A 75 -33.26 -21.15 3.25
N LEU A 76 -33.77 -21.67 4.37
CA LEU A 76 -35.02 -21.20 4.99
C LEU A 76 -34.84 -19.86 5.74
N ILE A 77 -33.61 -19.47 6.07
CA ILE A 77 -33.32 -18.15 6.61
C ILE A 77 -33.25 -17.18 5.43
N ASN A 78 -34.36 -16.49 5.14
CA ASN A 78 -34.37 -15.48 4.09
C ASN A 78 -33.52 -14.28 4.50
N LEU A 79 -32.45 -14.02 3.75
CA LEU A 79 -31.56 -12.89 4.00
C LEU A 79 -31.93 -11.63 3.23
N TYR A 80 -32.81 -11.70 2.23
CA TYR A 80 -33.15 -10.56 1.37
C TYR A 80 -34.47 -9.90 1.74
N ASP A 81 -34.56 -8.59 1.52
CA ASP A 81 -35.84 -7.91 1.35
C ASP A 81 -36.52 -8.36 0.03
N ALA A 82 -37.77 -7.96 -0.17
CA ALA A 82 -38.61 -8.32 -1.30
C ALA A 82 -38.03 -7.89 -2.67
N ASP A 83 -37.09 -6.95 -2.69
CA ASP A 83 -36.43 -6.49 -3.92
C ASP A 83 -35.28 -7.41 -4.40
N GLY A 84 -34.92 -8.43 -3.60
CA GLY A 84 -33.85 -9.37 -3.91
C GLY A 84 -32.45 -8.76 -3.91
N SER A 85 -32.28 -7.57 -3.34
CA SER A 85 -31.01 -6.82 -3.30
C SER A 85 -30.66 -6.38 -1.89
N HIS A 86 -31.56 -5.68 -1.21
CA HIS A 86 -31.35 -5.17 0.13
C HIS A 86 -31.45 -6.27 1.19
N PRO A 87 -30.83 -6.09 2.37
CA PRO A 87 -30.87 -7.08 3.42
C PRO A 87 -32.19 -7.03 4.18
N SER A 88 -32.76 -8.20 4.46
CA SER A 88 -33.79 -8.37 5.48
C SER A 88 -33.22 -8.09 6.89
N PRO A 89 -34.06 -8.10 7.95
CA PRO A 89 -33.56 -8.09 9.33
C PRO A 89 -32.54 -9.21 9.63
N ALA A 90 -32.73 -10.41 9.09
CA ALA A 90 -31.77 -11.52 9.26
C ALA A 90 -30.44 -11.26 8.53
N GLY A 91 -30.50 -10.71 7.32
CA GLY A 91 -29.32 -10.29 6.56
C GLY A 91 -28.54 -9.17 7.26
N THR A 92 -29.23 -8.17 7.77
CA THR A 92 -28.65 -7.07 8.54
C THR A 92 -28.00 -7.58 9.83
N TYR A 93 -28.66 -8.50 10.54
CA TYR A 93 -28.12 -9.11 11.75
C TYR A 93 -26.84 -9.91 11.47
N LEU A 94 -26.82 -10.71 10.39
CA LEU A 94 -25.61 -11.43 9.97
C LEU A 94 -24.45 -10.46 9.68
N ALA A 95 -24.70 -9.40 8.91
CA ALA A 95 -23.71 -8.39 8.61
C ALA A 95 -23.13 -7.75 9.89
N ALA A 96 -23.99 -7.39 10.85
CA ALA A 96 -23.56 -6.85 12.13
C ALA A 96 -22.69 -7.84 12.94
N CYS A 97 -23.03 -9.14 12.92
CA CYS A 97 -22.23 -10.17 13.57
C CYS A 97 -20.84 -10.32 12.93
N VAL A 98 -20.76 -10.27 11.59
CA VAL A 98 -19.49 -10.33 10.86
C VAL A 98 -18.64 -9.09 11.14
N PHE A 99 -19.24 -7.90 11.15
CA PHE A 99 -18.54 -6.68 11.56
C PHE A 99 -17.99 -6.77 12.97
N TYR A 100 -18.79 -7.25 13.93
CA TYR A 100 -18.32 -7.45 15.30
C TYR A 100 -17.09 -8.36 15.32
N CYS A 101 -17.17 -9.53 14.67
CA CYS A 101 -16.05 -10.46 14.66
C CYS A 101 -14.82 -9.88 13.95
N THR A 102 -15.01 -9.04 12.93
CA THR A 102 -13.90 -8.42 12.18
C THR A 102 -13.21 -7.33 13.01
N LEU A 103 -13.99 -6.44 13.63
CA LEU A 103 -13.48 -5.27 14.34
C LEU A 103 -12.88 -5.63 15.70
N PHE A 104 -13.49 -6.59 16.40
CA PHE A 104 -13.03 -7.00 17.72
C PHE A 104 -12.17 -8.27 17.69
N GLN A 105 -12.11 -8.97 16.54
CA GLN A 105 -11.44 -10.27 16.43
C GLN A 105 -11.93 -11.28 17.49
N GLU A 106 -13.19 -11.14 17.88
CA GLU A 106 -13.83 -11.93 18.93
C GLU A 106 -15.06 -12.65 18.39
N SER A 107 -15.35 -13.84 18.93
CA SER A 107 -16.56 -14.56 18.57
C SER A 107 -17.79 -13.85 19.11
N CYS A 108 -18.76 -13.60 18.23
CA CYS A 108 -20.07 -13.08 18.64
C CYS A 108 -21.01 -14.16 19.19
N VAL A 109 -20.68 -15.46 19.13
CA VAL A 109 -21.54 -16.58 19.58
C VAL A 109 -22.15 -16.37 20.97
N PRO A 110 -21.41 -15.90 22.00
CA PRO A 110 -21.95 -15.71 23.35
C PRO A 110 -23.02 -14.61 23.48
N SER A 111 -23.20 -13.77 22.46
CA SER A 111 -24.19 -12.69 22.49
C SER A 111 -25.61 -13.23 22.64
N THR A 112 -26.39 -12.58 23.52
CA THR A 112 -27.81 -12.89 23.76
C THR A 112 -28.76 -12.00 22.97
N TYR A 113 -28.24 -11.00 22.26
CA TYR A 113 -29.06 -10.09 21.45
C TYR A 113 -29.48 -10.76 20.14
N ALA A 114 -30.79 -10.79 19.85
CA ALA A 114 -31.35 -11.48 18.67
C ALA A 114 -32.03 -10.55 17.65
N ALA A 115 -32.07 -9.23 17.90
CA ALA A 115 -32.70 -8.25 17.00
C ALA A 115 -34.15 -8.61 16.55
N GLY A 116 -34.93 -9.27 17.41
CA GLY A 116 -36.30 -9.70 17.09
C GLY A 116 -36.41 -10.96 16.22
N LEU A 117 -35.28 -11.60 15.87
CA LEU A 117 -35.26 -12.88 15.18
C LEU A 117 -35.62 -14.04 16.11
N GLN A 118 -36.02 -15.17 15.52
CA GLN A 118 -36.09 -16.44 16.25
C GLN A 118 -34.73 -16.81 16.82
N ALA A 119 -34.71 -17.36 18.03
CA ALA A 119 -33.49 -17.66 18.78
C ALA A 119 -32.54 -18.58 17.99
N ASP A 120 -33.08 -19.62 17.36
CA ASP A 120 -32.30 -20.59 16.58
C ASP A 120 -31.65 -19.93 15.36
N SER A 121 -32.42 -19.13 14.59
CA SER A 121 -31.88 -18.38 13.45
C SER A 121 -30.78 -17.42 13.90
N ALA A 122 -30.98 -16.67 14.98
CA ALA A 122 -29.95 -15.77 15.49
C ALA A 122 -28.68 -16.53 15.92
N ALA A 123 -28.82 -17.69 16.58
CA ALA A 123 -27.68 -18.52 16.97
C ALA A 123 -26.90 -19.05 15.77
N ILE A 124 -27.60 -19.53 14.72
CA ILE A 124 -26.98 -19.97 13.46
C ILE A 124 -26.18 -18.84 12.82
N LEU A 125 -26.77 -17.64 12.72
CA LEU A 125 -26.11 -16.49 12.08
C LEU A 125 -24.86 -16.04 12.84
N ARG A 126 -24.89 -16.03 14.19
CA ARG A 126 -23.70 -15.73 15.01
C ARG A 126 -22.60 -16.78 14.83
N SER A 127 -22.99 -18.06 14.76
CA SER A 127 -22.05 -19.17 14.56
C SER A 127 -21.36 -19.08 13.20
N ILE A 128 -22.12 -18.83 12.13
CA ILE A 128 -21.57 -18.69 10.78
C ILE A 128 -20.67 -17.45 10.70
N ALA A 129 -21.12 -16.30 11.20
CA ALA A 129 -20.30 -15.08 11.23
C ALA A 129 -18.96 -15.31 11.95
N SER A 130 -19.00 -15.90 13.15
CA SER A 130 -17.77 -16.17 13.91
C SER A 130 -16.85 -17.16 13.18
N SER A 131 -17.41 -18.22 12.61
CA SER A 131 -16.62 -19.23 11.90
C SER A 131 -15.97 -18.68 10.63
N VAL A 132 -16.68 -17.85 9.87
CA VAL A 132 -16.17 -17.27 8.61
C VAL A 132 -15.02 -16.32 8.89
N VAL A 133 -15.17 -15.44 9.89
CA VAL A 133 -14.15 -14.43 10.19
C VAL A 133 -12.95 -15.02 10.90
N LEU A 134 -13.17 -15.84 11.93
CA LEU A 134 -12.10 -16.31 12.81
C LEU A 134 -11.50 -17.66 12.36
N GLY A 135 -12.13 -18.33 11.40
CA GLY A 135 -11.64 -19.60 10.84
C GLY A 135 -10.38 -19.44 10.01
N ASP A 136 -10.23 -18.30 9.33
CA ASP A 136 -9.02 -17.91 8.60
C ASP A 136 -8.85 -16.38 8.64
N ILE A 137 -8.16 -15.91 9.68
CA ILE A 137 -7.94 -14.46 9.87
C ILE A 137 -7.03 -13.87 8.79
N THR A 138 -6.18 -14.70 8.16
CA THR A 138 -5.21 -14.26 7.14
C THR A 138 -5.89 -14.06 5.79
N GLU A 139 -6.93 -14.83 5.48
CA GLU A 139 -7.73 -14.65 4.27
C GLU A 139 -8.37 -13.25 4.20
N TRP A 140 -8.66 -12.66 5.36
CA TRP A 140 -9.30 -11.35 5.48
C TRP A 140 -8.31 -10.23 5.88
N ASN A 141 -7.01 -10.50 5.78
CA ASN A 141 -5.90 -9.63 6.16
C ASN A 141 -5.92 -9.19 7.63
N LEU A 142 -6.63 -9.86 8.55
CA LEU A 142 -6.78 -9.40 9.95
C LEU A 142 -5.50 -9.50 10.77
N ASP A 143 -4.44 -10.04 10.18
CA ASP A 143 -3.08 -10.15 10.70
C ASP A 143 -2.14 -9.03 10.21
N VAL A 144 -2.59 -8.20 9.28
CA VAL A 144 -1.81 -7.05 8.79
C VAL A 144 -1.77 -5.97 9.88
N PRO A 145 -0.58 -5.48 10.29
CA PRO A 145 -0.47 -4.38 11.25
C PRO A 145 -1.22 -3.15 10.75
N ASN A 146 -1.82 -2.37 11.66
CA ASN A 146 -2.71 -1.25 11.39
C ASN A 146 -2.03 -0.05 10.68
N GLY A 147 -1.49 -0.23 9.48
CA GLY A 147 -0.82 0.81 8.69
C GLY A 147 0.53 1.28 9.27
N THR A 148 1.00 0.70 10.38
CA THR A 148 2.27 1.08 11.00
C THR A 148 3.43 0.68 10.12
N SER A 149 4.14 1.68 9.61
CA SER A 149 5.29 1.45 8.74
C SER A 149 6.46 2.33 9.17
N ALA A 150 7.62 1.71 9.37
CA ALA A 150 8.88 2.38 9.60
C ALA A 150 9.59 2.74 8.28
N LEU A 151 8.98 2.47 7.12
CA LEU A 151 9.52 2.83 5.81
C LEU A 151 9.69 4.35 5.66
N LEU A 152 10.58 4.78 4.78
CA LEU A 152 10.88 6.21 4.59
C LEU A 152 9.81 6.91 3.75
N ASP A 153 9.46 8.13 4.15
CA ASP A 153 8.68 9.06 3.31
C ASP A 153 9.57 9.90 2.40
N GLY A 154 10.86 10.02 2.74
CA GLY A 154 11.83 10.76 1.96
C GLY A 154 13.27 10.49 2.36
N ALA A 155 14.18 10.68 1.41
CA ALA A 155 15.62 10.62 1.65
C ALA A 155 16.35 11.62 0.76
N THR A 156 17.37 12.28 1.31
CA THR A 156 18.32 13.12 0.57
C THR A 156 19.74 12.68 0.91
N VAL A 157 20.57 12.42 -0.10
CA VAL A 157 21.94 11.93 0.08
C VAL A 157 22.92 13.02 -0.36
N GLY A 158 23.84 13.36 0.53
CA GLY A 158 25.01 14.19 0.25
C GLY A 158 26.30 13.37 0.13
N PRO A 159 27.45 14.04 -0.06
CA PRO A 159 28.74 13.36 -0.24
C PRO A 159 29.19 12.58 1.00
N ASP A 160 28.90 13.10 2.18
CA ASP A 160 29.32 12.56 3.48
C ASP A 160 28.19 12.60 4.51
N TRP A 161 26.94 12.79 4.07
CA TRP A 161 25.77 12.82 4.93
C TRP A 161 24.54 12.25 4.24
N ILE A 162 23.57 11.79 5.02
CA ILE A 162 22.28 11.32 4.54
C ILE A 162 21.20 11.87 5.46
N THR A 163 20.21 12.55 4.89
CA THR A 163 19.00 12.98 5.58
C THR A 163 17.86 12.04 5.25
N LEU A 164 17.21 11.49 6.28
CA LEU A 164 16.05 10.60 6.18
C LEU A 164 14.83 11.27 6.81
N VAL A 165 13.66 11.03 6.22
CA VAL A 165 12.38 11.61 6.62
C VAL A 165 11.37 10.49 6.81
N HIS A 166 10.68 10.54 7.95
CA HIS A 166 9.46 9.83 8.27
C HIS A 166 8.48 10.81 8.94
N ASN A 167 7.23 10.80 8.48
CA ASN A 167 6.19 11.78 8.79
C ASN A 167 5.19 11.29 9.85
N GLY A 168 5.38 10.06 10.36
CA GLY A 168 4.53 9.49 11.40
C GLY A 168 4.48 10.37 12.65
N GLN A 169 3.32 10.47 13.31
CA GLN A 169 3.15 11.33 14.51
C GLN A 169 3.55 10.62 15.81
N GLY A 170 3.93 9.34 15.72
CA GLY A 170 4.40 8.52 16.82
C GLY A 170 5.83 8.84 17.28
N THR A 171 6.48 7.84 17.85
CA THR A 171 7.86 7.95 18.33
C THR A 171 8.82 7.26 17.37
N HIS A 172 9.98 7.88 17.17
CA HIS A 172 11.03 7.36 16.30
C HIS A 172 12.25 6.97 17.11
N LEU A 173 12.92 5.91 16.67
CA LEU A 173 14.27 5.60 17.07
C LEU A 173 15.07 5.22 15.82
N TRP A 174 16.07 6.04 15.51
CA TRP A 174 17.02 5.77 14.45
C TRP A 174 18.36 5.38 15.06
N THR A 175 18.99 4.32 14.55
CA THR A 175 20.34 3.91 14.93
C THR A 175 21.16 3.58 13.70
N CYS A 176 22.45 3.93 13.69
CA CYS A 176 23.37 3.58 12.61
C CYS A 176 24.55 2.75 13.14
N THR A 177 25.12 1.87 12.30
CA THR A 177 26.32 1.09 12.63
C THR A 177 27.55 1.95 12.95
N ASN A 178 27.54 3.24 12.59
CA ASN A 178 28.56 4.21 13.00
C ASN A 178 28.36 4.77 14.43
N GLY A 179 27.35 4.33 15.16
CA GLY A 179 27.06 4.72 16.54
C GLY A 179 26.16 5.94 16.70
N GLN A 180 25.71 6.59 15.62
CA GLN A 180 24.77 7.70 15.71
C GLN A 180 23.35 7.21 15.99
N SER A 181 22.58 8.00 16.74
CA SER A 181 21.18 7.73 17.03
C SER A 181 20.36 9.01 17.15
N PHE A 182 19.09 8.94 16.75
CA PHE A 182 18.16 10.08 16.77
C PHE A 182 16.73 9.62 17.11
N THR A 183 15.88 10.55 17.54
CA THR A 183 14.49 10.25 17.96
C THR A 183 13.44 11.16 17.31
N THR A 184 13.81 11.85 16.23
CA THR A 184 12.92 12.75 15.46
C THR A 184 12.54 12.12 14.13
N GLY A 185 11.44 12.59 13.52
CA GLY A 185 10.99 12.09 12.21
C GLY A 185 11.89 12.49 11.04
N THR A 186 12.60 13.63 11.14
CA THR A 186 13.66 14.01 10.18
C THR A 186 15.02 13.95 10.88
N VAL A 187 15.97 13.24 10.27
CA VAL A 187 17.31 12.98 10.86
C VAL A 187 18.39 13.10 9.81
N THR A 188 19.59 13.54 10.20
CA THR A 188 20.76 13.60 9.32
C THR A 188 21.93 12.82 9.93
N PHE A 189 22.32 11.74 9.27
CA PHE A 189 23.52 10.97 9.57
C PHE A 189 24.72 11.57 8.84
N ASN A 190 25.85 11.69 9.54
CA ASN A 190 27.11 12.17 8.94
C ASN A 190 28.15 11.04 8.95
N PHE A 191 29.03 10.98 7.96
CA PHE A 191 29.97 9.89 7.76
C PHE A 191 31.37 10.44 7.53
N SER A 192 32.36 9.90 8.25
CA SER A 192 33.77 10.32 8.15
C SER A 192 34.64 9.33 7.40
N THR A 193 34.12 8.14 7.11
CA THR A 193 34.85 7.06 6.44
C THR A 193 34.00 6.45 5.35
N SER A 194 34.64 6.04 4.25
CA SER A 194 33.98 5.25 3.21
C SER A 194 33.71 3.84 3.73
N ASP A 195 32.44 3.46 3.84
CA ASP A 195 32.02 2.13 4.30
C ASP A 195 30.55 1.86 3.93
N THR A 196 30.09 0.64 4.21
CA THR A 196 28.68 0.28 4.24
C THR A 196 28.10 0.49 5.63
N TYR A 197 27.09 1.34 5.72
CA TYR A 197 26.38 1.66 6.95
C TYR A 197 24.98 1.05 6.96
N LEU A 198 24.60 0.44 8.08
CA LEU A 198 23.22 0.00 8.29
C LEU A 198 22.53 1.02 9.18
N VAL A 199 21.41 1.55 8.71
CA VAL A 199 20.55 2.45 9.47
C VAL A 199 19.25 1.73 9.78
N THR A 200 18.96 1.55 11.05
CA THR A 200 17.72 0.96 11.54
C THR A 200 16.79 2.06 12.03
N HIS A 201 15.54 2.02 11.57
CA HIS A 201 14.46 2.85 12.06
C HIS A 201 13.44 1.96 12.76
N THR A 202 13.17 2.25 14.03
CA THR A 202 12.05 1.71 14.78
C THR A 202 11.03 2.81 14.97
N TYR A 203 9.81 2.58 14.48
CA TYR A 203 8.69 3.50 14.62
C TYR A 203 7.64 2.88 15.53
N ASN A 204 7.19 3.60 16.55
CA ASN A 204 6.01 3.22 17.31
C ASN A 204 4.94 4.25 17.04
N ASP A 205 3.82 3.82 16.44
CA ASP A 205 2.71 4.72 16.18
C ASP A 205 1.95 5.09 17.48
N PRO A 206 1.09 6.12 17.46
CA PRO A 206 0.24 6.47 18.60
C PRO A 206 -0.82 5.42 18.95
N CYS A 207 -0.99 4.40 18.12
CA CYS A 207 -2.02 3.36 18.21
C CYS A 207 -1.51 2.14 19.00
N GLY A 208 -0.23 2.13 19.37
CA GLY A 208 0.40 1.08 20.16
C GLY A 208 1.07 -0.02 19.32
N ASN A 209 1.20 0.17 18.01
CA ASN A 209 1.91 -0.75 17.14
C ASN A 209 3.35 -0.28 16.93
N THR A 210 4.21 -1.22 16.54
CA THR A 210 5.62 -0.97 16.27
C THR A 210 6.02 -1.64 14.96
N ASP A 211 6.75 -0.91 14.13
CA ASP A 211 7.45 -1.47 12.97
C ASP A 211 8.94 -1.14 13.02
N THR A 212 9.77 -1.95 12.38
CA THR A 212 11.22 -1.74 12.29
C THR A 212 11.77 -2.13 10.93
N VAL A 213 12.45 -1.18 10.29
CA VAL A 213 13.17 -1.40 9.03
C VAL A 213 14.65 -1.17 9.20
N THR A 214 15.48 -1.95 8.51
CA THR A 214 16.91 -1.70 8.39
C THR A 214 17.30 -1.45 6.94
N LEU A 215 17.94 -0.31 6.70
CA LEU A 215 18.35 0.18 5.40
C LEU A 215 19.87 0.11 5.29
N THR A 216 20.37 -0.19 4.10
CA THR A 216 21.81 -0.29 3.82
C THR A 216 22.25 0.87 2.93
N PHE A 217 23.28 1.60 3.35
CA PHE A 217 23.86 2.73 2.62
C PHE A 217 25.34 2.51 2.37
N ASN A 218 25.77 2.61 1.12
CA ASN A 218 27.19 2.59 0.77
C ASN A 218 27.68 4.02 0.62
N VAL A 219 28.50 4.49 1.56
CA VAL A 219 28.97 5.88 1.62
C VAL A 219 30.44 5.92 1.23
N VAL A 220 30.81 6.93 0.44
CA VAL A 220 32.20 7.19 0.02
C VAL A 220 32.57 8.61 0.42
N VAL A 221 33.43 8.74 1.44
CA VAL A 221 33.89 10.02 1.99
C VAL A 221 35.25 10.38 1.39
N GLY A 222 35.47 11.67 1.10
CA GLY A 222 36.78 12.18 0.69
C GLY A 222 37.05 12.19 -0.83
N VAL A 223 36.05 11.93 -1.67
CA VAL A 223 36.10 12.37 -3.07
C VAL A 223 35.54 13.79 -3.08
N GLU A 224 36.41 14.79 -3.29
CA GLU A 224 35.95 16.14 -3.65
C GLU A 224 35.14 16.01 -4.96
N GLU A 225 33.81 16.09 -4.86
CA GLU A 225 33.02 16.59 -5.98
C GLU A 225 33.53 18.00 -6.24
N GLN A 226 34.37 18.17 -7.26
CA GLN A 226 34.73 19.49 -7.77
C GLN A 226 33.43 20.22 -8.08
N GLY A 227 33.07 21.14 -7.17
CA GLY A 227 32.01 22.11 -7.35
C GLY A 227 32.27 22.93 -8.60
N SER A 228 31.69 22.48 -9.70
CA SER A 228 31.56 23.23 -10.94
C SER A 228 30.11 23.68 -11.01
N ALA A 229 29.90 24.97 -10.77
CA ALA A 229 28.64 25.71 -10.83
C ALA A 229 27.99 25.65 -12.22
N ASN A 230 27.44 24.49 -12.57
CA ASN A 230 26.44 24.21 -13.60
C ASN A 230 25.85 22.85 -13.23
N ALA A 231 25.03 22.82 -12.17
CA ALA A 231 24.43 21.59 -11.67
C ALA A 231 23.47 21.03 -12.71
N ILE A 232 23.89 19.96 -13.38
CA ILE A 232 22.96 19.16 -14.18
C ILE A 232 22.19 18.26 -13.23
N SER A 233 20.87 18.42 -13.19
CA SER A 233 19.96 17.57 -12.42
C SER A 233 19.13 16.73 -13.37
N LEU A 234 19.14 15.40 -13.19
CA LEU A 234 18.17 14.49 -13.80
C LEU A 234 17.28 13.89 -12.72
N ARG A 235 15.96 14.04 -12.86
CA ARG A 235 14.95 13.49 -11.94
C ARG A 235 13.73 13.00 -12.71
N SER A 236 12.82 12.30 -12.03
CA SER A 236 11.55 11.85 -12.62
C SER A 236 10.40 12.51 -11.87
N PRO A 237 9.83 13.62 -12.37
CA PRO A 237 8.76 14.33 -11.66
C PRO A 237 7.41 13.61 -11.76
N GLU A 238 7.23 12.78 -12.79
CA GLU A 238 6.01 12.02 -13.06
C GLU A 238 6.37 10.63 -13.63
N PRO A 239 5.43 9.67 -13.60
CA PRO A 239 5.69 8.34 -14.14
C PRO A 239 6.05 8.36 -15.62
N SER A 240 7.05 7.57 -15.99
CA SER A 240 7.56 7.47 -17.37
C SER A 240 8.11 8.77 -17.99
N VAL A 241 8.53 9.74 -17.16
CA VAL A 241 9.08 11.02 -17.62
C VAL A 241 10.38 11.34 -16.89
N VAL A 242 11.46 11.61 -17.63
CA VAL A 242 12.70 12.16 -17.08
C VAL A 242 12.79 13.65 -17.38
N GLU A 243 13.08 14.42 -16.35
CA GLU A 243 13.37 15.85 -16.41
C GLU A 243 14.86 16.09 -16.26
N VAL A 244 15.44 16.79 -17.23
CA VAL A 244 16.83 17.27 -17.20
C VAL A 244 16.81 18.78 -16.99
N VAL A 245 17.52 19.27 -15.98
CA VAL A 245 17.71 20.70 -15.72
C VAL A 245 19.21 21.01 -15.76
N GLY A 246 19.59 21.97 -16.59
CA GLY A 246 20.97 22.37 -16.82
C GLY A 246 21.76 21.42 -17.71
N GLY A 247 22.92 21.88 -18.17
CA GLY A 247 23.81 21.12 -19.07
C GLY A 247 23.58 21.43 -20.55
N SER A 248 24.57 21.10 -21.36
CA SER A 248 24.48 21.19 -22.83
C SER A 248 25.23 20.02 -23.46
N GLY A 249 24.76 19.55 -24.62
CA GLY A 249 25.37 18.42 -25.32
C GLY A 249 24.43 17.24 -25.51
N GLU A 250 24.98 16.04 -25.65
CA GLU A 250 24.22 14.82 -25.92
C GLU A 250 23.99 14.02 -24.64
N LEU A 251 22.74 13.91 -24.21
CA LEU A 251 22.27 12.99 -23.19
C LEU A 251 22.09 11.60 -23.81
N THR A 252 22.58 10.58 -23.12
CA THR A 252 22.30 9.16 -23.38
C THR A 252 21.83 8.52 -22.09
N ILE A 253 20.71 7.79 -22.13
CA ILE A 253 20.17 6.98 -21.04
C ILE A 253 20.34 5.52 -21.41
N THR A 254 20.91 4.72 -20.51
CA THR A 254 21.12 3.28 -20.67
C THR A 254 20.45 2.49 -19.55
N ASP A 255 19.98 1.29 -19.88
CA ASP A 255 19.57 0.34 -18.86
C ASP A 255 20.79 -0.25 -18.12
N LEU A 256 20.53 -1.03 -17.08
CA LEU A 256 21.58 -1.64 -16.25
C LEU A 256 22.40 -2.71 -16.99
N GLN A 257 21.96 -3.14 -18.18
CA GLN A 257 22.69 -4.04 -19.07
C GLN A 257 23.53 -3.27 -20.10
N GLY A 258 23.53 -1.93 -20.03
CA GLY A 258 24.28 -1.05 -20.93
C GLY A 258 23.61 -0.82 -22.28
N ARG A 259 22.35 -1.23 -22.48
CA ARG A 259 21.59 -0.95 -23.71
C ARG A 259 21.08 0.48 -23.68
N VAL A 260 21.24 1.20 -24.79
CA VAL A 260 20.73 2.58 -24.92
C VAL A 260 19.21 2.56 -25.00
N VAL A 261 18.58 3.30 -24.10
CA VAL A 261 17.13 3.49 -23.99
C VAL A 261 16.70 4.77 -24.70
N LEU A 262 17.49 5.83 -24.56
CA LEU A 262 17.22 7.13 -25.17
C LEU A 262 18.51 7.89 -25.42
N THR A 263 18.58 8.62 -26.53
CA THR A 263 19.58 9.66 -26.77
C THR A 263 18.86 10.97 -27.11
N HIS A 264 19.30 12.08 -26.54
CA HIS A 264 18.69 13.39 -26.77
C HIS A 264 19.72 14.51 -26.72
N ARG A 265 19.60 15.51 -27.58
CA ARG A 265 20.47 16.69 -27.54
C ARG A 265 19.84 17.76 -26.67
N LEU A 266 20.52 18.16 -25.61
CA LEU A 266 20.07 19.23 -24.71
C LEU A 266 20.26 20.58 -25.40
N ASP A 267 19.15 21.24 -25.74
CA ASP A 267 19.08 22.53 -26.44
C ASP A 267 18.37 23.63 -25.61
N ALA A 268 17.87 23.29 -24.42
CA ALA A 268 17.25 24.19 -23.47
C ALA A 268 17.73 23.90 -22.03
N ASP A 269 17.60 24.89 -21.15
CA ASP A 269 17.95 24.76 -19.72
C ASP A 269 17.08 23.73 -18.98
N ARG A 270 15.93 23.36 -19.54
CA ARG A 270 15.00 22.37 -18.99
C ARG A 270 14.41 21.54 -20.12
N VAL A 271 14.55 20.22 -20.04
CA VAL A 271 14.06 19.26 -21.03
C VAL A 271 13.28 18.14 -20.35
N LEU A 272 12.09 17.81 -20.88
CA LEU A 272 11.27 16.69 -20.43
C LEU A 272 11.27 15.60 -21.52
N LEU A 273 11.55 14.37 -21.13
CA LEU A 273 11.73 13.24 -22.04
C LEU A 273 10.91 12.05 -21.57
N SER A 274 10.19 11.40 -22.48
CA SER A 274 9.55 10.13 -22.16
C SER A 274 10.62 9.06 -21.96
N CYS A 275 10.54 8.33 -20.85
CA CYS A 275 11.46 7.28 -20.49
C CYS A 275 10.65 6.12 -19.88
N PRO A 276 10.88 4.85 -20.26
CA PRO A 276 10.19 3.72 -19.63
C PRO A 276 10.40 3.70 -18.10
N ARG A 277 9.49 3.06 -17.38
CA ARG A 277 9.68 2.82 -15.94
C ARG A 277 10.90 1.94 -15.69
N GLY A 278 11.67 2.26 -14.65
CA GLY A 278 12.84 1.48 -14.26
C GLY A 278 14.01 2.32 -13.75
N MET A 279 15.14 1.66 -13.54
CA MET A 279 16.39 2.28 -13.12
C MET A 279 17.34 2.37 -14.30
N PHE A 280 17.88 3.57 -14.54
CA PHE A 280 18.76 3.84 -15.66
C PHE A 280 20.03 4.56 -15.23
N ALA A 281 21.11 4.31 -15.95
CA ALA A 281 22.28 5.18 -15.95
C ALA A 281 22.11 6.24 -17.04
N TRP A 282 22.67 7.43 -16.82
CA TRP A 282 22.70 8.47 -17.84
C TRP A 282 24.10 9.04 -18.00
N THR A 283 24.41 9.50 -19.19
CA THR A 283 25.64 10.24 -19.52
C THR A 283 25.30 11.47 -20.35
N ILE A 284 25.92 12.61 -20.08
CA ILE A 284 25.85 13.82 -20.92
C ILE A 284 27.25 14.14 -21.40
N ARG A 285 27.43 14.22 -22.71
CA ARG A 285 28.69 14.63 -23.34
C ARG A 285 28.57 16.03 -23.90
N ASP A 286 29.32 16.97 -23.32
CA ASP A 286 29.34 18.36 -23.78
C ASP A 286 30.21 18.56 -25.03
N ALA A 287 30.11 19.74 -25.65
CA ALA A 287 30.86 20.07 -26.86
C ALA A 287 32.39 20.16 -26.63
N SER A 288 32.84 20.28 -25.38
CA SER A 288 34.26 20.23 -25.00
C SER A 288 34.78 18.80 -24.83
N GLY A 289 33.91 17.80 -24.97
CA GLY A 289 34.22 16.39 -24.82
C GLY A 289 34.18 15.89 -23.38
N ARG A 290 33.81 16.74 -22.40
CA ARG A 290 33.63 16.32 -21.01
C ARG A 290 32.35 15.51 -20.91
N THR A 291 32.42 14.42 -20.15
CA THR A 291 31.28 13.54 -19.92
C THR A 291 30.89 13.64 -18.45
N ARG A 292 29.60 13.87 -18.19
CA ARG A 292 28.99 13.74 -16.86
C ARG A 292 28.09 12.51 -16.85
N ALA A 293 27.93 11.87 -15.70
CA ALA A 293 27.13 10.66 -15.60
C ALA A 293 26.40 10.61 -14.25
N GLY A 294 25.33 9.82 -14.19
CA GLY A 294 24.57 9.59 -12.97
C GLY A 294 23.55 8.47 -13.14
N ARG A 295 22.62 8.38 -12.20
CA ARG A 295 21.50 7.44 -12.23
C ARG A 295 20.18 8.17 -12.06
N VAL A 296 19.10 7.59 -12.56
CA VAL A 296 17.74 8.07 -12.38
C VAL A 296 16.81 6.87 -12.22
N VAL A 297 15.87 6.98 -11.27
CA VAL A 297 14.76 6.03 -11.12
C VAL A 297 13.51 6.71 -11.69
N VAL A 298 12.85 6.03 -12.62
CA VAL A 298 11.62 6.47 -13.27
C VAL A 298 10.48 5.61 -12.74
N PRO A 299 9.59 6.15 -11.88
CA PRO A 299 8.46 5.43 -11.31
C PRO A 299 7.34 5.18 -12.34
#